data_AF-A0A9W7DKZ1-F1
#
_entry.id   AF-A0A9W7DKZ1-F1
#
_cell.length_a   1.000
_cell.length_b   1.000
_cell.length_c   1.000
_cell.angle_alpha   90.00
_cell.angle_beta   90.00
_cell.angle_gamma   90.00
#
_symmetry.space_group_name_H-M   'P 1'
#
loop_
_entity.id
_entity.type
_entity.pdbx_description
1 polymer ?
#
loop_
_entity_poly.entity_id
_entity_poly.type
_entity_poly.pdbx_seq_one_letter_code
_entity_poly.pdbx_strand_id
1 'polypeptide(L)'
;MGLGGGGVAAPTTPNIPQFPNKAFSASPALQFERLIDEQRKTGVGAAYKFSPFVSGEMSALITPEVIRRWRYDVVPPLPSELRSYKTSMTQAMQENPSFNPTRTGYSVPEERLYVATIHDVMTKYERVISFDYAPNLSAPYGIDLVCMRQSGSVYKMSVVETQTAIAFNSYNDLTFSGAVGTCTKLVIDELKLTPLQKTKSGAGASDDEERGHADGEVSNENGGGGAGGNKTNAGIAGASVGTGIVDHRGSIDTMSSSESDLFISTPDSTHWTSDAALQNDICSTIRKRAMLGYSTFANKNMEVLDNIKTIETQGQLRNTWKWIDISYGLISSGKMIANEYDFGYLGVLGIWNMTVSDTESHQARFNGPGRITRGDLMGAARKIVENRSKEIRCLATPLIGFQGRSEKEIERRLAMYVIGWDFAADELEEKYAALTDSGNFERAAGLAVFHGDITRATMILGQSKKENFRIMSTAIAAYTSMGKTAENNSWKDHCRELSSDLDDPYLRAIFAYIADANWYDVLDDSSLPLRERLGVALRFLNDKELNSYLNKVAETVIEREPVMFKVLV
;
A
#
# COMPACT_ATOMS: atom_id res chain seq x y z
N MET A 1 -33.78 -72.05 -39.29
CA MET A 1 -32.81 -71.21 -40.03
C MET A 1 -32.05 -70.41 -38.99
N GLY A 2 -30.73 -70.29 -38.98
CA GLY A 2 -29.73 -70.83 -39.91
C GLY A 2 -28.50 -69.92 -39.99
N LEU A 3 -27.51 -70.17 -39.12
CA LEU A 3 -26.08 -69.82 -39.19
C LEU A 3 -25.60 -68.37 -39.46
N GLY A 4 -24.50 -68.01 -38.77
CA GLY A 4 -23.66 -66.84 -39.05
C GLY A 4 -23.68 -65.80 -37.90
N GLY A 5 -22.57 -65.44 -37.24
CA GLY A 5 -21.17 -65.81 -37.43
C GLY A 5 -20.28 -64.57 -37.47
N GLY A 6 -19.93 -64.01 -36.30
CA GLY A 6 -19.10 -62.81 -36.20
C GLY A 6 -18.57 -62.63 -34.78
N GLY A 7 -17.35 -63.09 -34.53
CA GLY A 7 -16.67 -62.90 -33.25
C GLY A 7 -16.03 -61.51 -33.15
N VAL A 8 -16.18 -60.86 -31.99
CA VAL A 8 -15.39 -59.68 -31.61
C VAL A 8 -14.70 -60.02 -30.29
N ALA A 9 -13.38 -59.82 -30.25
CA ALA A 9 -12.54 -60.27 -29.16
C ALA A 9 -12.82 -59.51 -27.85
N ALA A 10 -12.75 -60.22 -26.72
CA ALA A 10 -12.73 -59.59 -25.41
C ALA A 10 -11.44 -58.76 -25.24
N PRO A 11 -11.48 -57.57 -24.61
CA PRO A 11 -10.29 -56.80 -24.34
C PRO A 11 -9.39 -57.55 -23.36
N THR A 12 -8.12 -57.72 -23.73
CA THR A 12 -7.10 -58.36 -22.89
C THR A 12 -6.92 -57.59 -21.58
N THR A 13 -7.09 -58.29 -20.46
CA THR A 13 -6.76 -57.78 -19.12
C THR A 13 -5.31 -57.28 -19.08
N PRO A 14 -5.04 -56.06 -18.56
CA PRO A 14 -3.67 -55.60 -18.39
C PRO A 14 -2.94 -56.49 -17.37
N ASN A 15 -1.71 -56.88 -17.69
CA ASN A 15 -0.87 -57.66 -16.77
C ASN A 15 -0.63 -56.87 -15.48
N ILE A 16 -1.21 -57.36 -14.39
CA ILE A 16 -0.92 -56.88 -13.04
C ILE A 16 0.54 -57.25 -12.74
N PRO A 17 1.42 -56.30 -12.36
CA PRO A 17 2.75 -56.64 -11.89
C PRO A 17 2.61 -57.50 -10.62
N GLN A 18 3.12 -58.73 -10.67
CA GLN A 18 3.25 -59.53 -9.45
C GLN A 18 4.30 -58.87 -8.57
N PHE A 19 3.84 -58.17 -7.52
CA PHE A 19 4.72 -57.75 -6.43
C PHE A 19 5.47 -58.98 -5.89
N PRO A 20 6.78 -58.88 -5.60
CA PRO A 20 7.49 -59.97 -4.97
C PRO A 20 6.78 -60.35 -3.67
N ASN A 21 6.59 -61.66 -3.44
CA ASN A 21 5.84 -62.19 -2.30
C ASN A 21 6.14 -61.40 -1.03
N LYS A 22 5.11 -60.78 -0.45
CA LYS A 22 5.19 -60.27 0.93
C LYS A 22 5.62 -61.42 1.81
N ALA A 23 6.87 -61.39 2.26
CA ALA A 23 7.30 -62.22 3.36
C ALA A 23 6.44 -61.81 4.55
N PHE A 24 5.51 -62.66 4.95
CA PHE A 24 5.02 -62.69 6.32
C PHE A 24 6.22 -63.10 7.19
N SER A 25 7.10 -62.15 7.50
CA SER A 25 8.05 -62.36 8.58
C SER A 25 7.24 -62.54 9.85
N ALA A 26 7.53 -63.58 10.62
CA ALA A 26 6.91 -63.83 11.93
C ALA A 26 7.48 -62.87 13.00
N SER A 27 7.59 -61.58 12.63
CA SER A 27 8.03 -60.50 13.50
C SER A 27 6.89 -60.14 14.46
N PRO A 28 7.15 -60.01 15.77
CA PRO A 28 6.11 -59.60 16.71
C PRO A 28 5.60 -58.19 16.37
N ALA A 29 4.31 -57.95 16.57
CA ALA A 29 3.64 -56.68 16.24
C ALA A 29 4.13 -55.46 17.06
N LEU A 30 4.98 -55.69 18.07
CA LEU A 30 5.75 -54.70 18.80
C LEU A 30 7.17 -55.27 18.99
N GLN A 31 8.20 -54.66 18.39
CA GLN A 31 9.57 -55.18 18.44
C GLN A 31 10.54 -54.18 19.08
N PHE A 32 10.70 -54.32 20.40
CA PHE A 32 11.70 -53.62 21.20
C PHE A 32 13.04 -54.37 21.20
N GLU A 33 13.87 -54.16 20.16
CA GLU A 33 15.20 -54.79 20.01
C GLU A 33 16.09 -54.65 21.27
N ARG A 34 15.93 -53.55 22.02
CA ARG A 34 16.62 -53.28 23.30
C ARG A 34 16.33 -54.27 24.45
N LEU A 35 15.41 -55.22 24.28
CA LEU A 35 15.12 -56.27 25.26
C LEU A 35 15.65 -57.66 24.86
N ILE A 36 16.20 -57.83 23.66
CA ILE A 36 16.54 -59.15 23.11
C ILE A 36 18.06 -59.35 22.92
N ASP A 37 18.84 -58.28 22.65
CA ASP A 37 20.29 -58.38 22.47
C ASP A 37 21.10 -58.05 23.74
N GLU A 38 21.90 -59.02 24.20
CA GLU A 38 22.93 -58.81 25.24
C GLU A 38 24.17 -58.05 24.74
N GLN A 39 24.27 -57.76 23.44
CA GLN A 39 25.44 -57.09 22.85
C GLN A 39 25.49 -55.59 23.17
N ARG A 40 26.10 -55.29 24.32
CA ARG A 40 26.37 -53.95 24.82
C ARG A 40 27.46 -53.20 24.02
N LYS A 41 27.21 -51.90 23.82
CA LYS A 41 28.19 -50.79 23.70
C LYS A 41 29.08 -50.76 22.44
N THR A 42 28.63 -50.02 21.42
CA THR A 42 29.35 -48.87 20.82
C THR A 42 28.41 -48.11 19.86
N GLY A 43 28.33 -46.77 19.98
CA GLY A 43 27.49 -45.94 19.10
C GLY A 43 25.98 -46.05 19.37
N VAL A 44 25.37 -44.99 19.90
CA VAL A 44 23.91 -44.94 20.09
C VAL A 44 23.26 -44.59 18.75
N GLY A 45 22.96 -45.60 17.94
CA GLY A 45 22.03 -45.44 16.83
C GLY A 45 20.67 -44.99 17.37
N ALA A 46 20.12 -43.91 16.79
CA ALA A 46 18.76 -43.49 17.08
C ALA A 46 17.81 -44.65 16.75
N ALA A 47 16.86 -44.96 17.65
CA ALA A 47 15.85 -45.97 17.37
C ALA A 47 14.99 -45.46 16.21
N TYR A 48 15.17 -46.01 15.02
CA TYR A 48 14.42 -45.65 13.82
C TYR A 48 13.48 -46.78 13.39
N LYS A 49 12.29 -46.42 12.91
CA LYS A 49 11.23 -47.33 12.50
C LYS A 49 10.49 -46.75 11.29
N PHE A 50 10.36 -47.55 10.23
CA PHE A 50 9.42 -47.27 9.14
C PHE A 50 7.99 -47.43 9.64
N SER A 51 7.09 -46.56 9.20
CA SER A 51 5.68 -46.65 9.59
C SER A 51 5.00 -47.82 8.86
N PRO A 52 4.40 -48.78 9.58
CA PRO A 52 3.63 -49.85 8.95
C PRO A 52 2.22 -49.38 8.52
N PHE A 53 1.80 -48.18 8.95
CA PHE A 53 0.46 -47.63 8.69
C PHE A 53 0.47 -46.46 7.70
N VAL A 54 1.60 -45.79 7.53
CA VAL A 54 1.72 -44.59 6.70
C VAL A 54 2.78 -44.83 5.64
N SER A 55 2.34 -44.94 4.38
CA SER A 55 3.24 -45.13 3.26
C SER A 55 4.21 -43.96 3.14
N GLY A 56 5.47 -44.24 2.84
CA GLY A 56 6.48 -43.21 2.68
C GLY A 56 6.92 -42.54 3.99
N GLU A 57 6.74 -43.17 5.15
CA GLU A 57 7.12 -42.55 6.44
C GLU A 57 8.19 -43.36 7.19
N MET A 58 9.24 -42.67 7.64
CA MET A 58 10.25 -43.17 8.56
C MET A 58 10.33 -42.22 9.75
N SER A 59 10.43 -42.75 10.96
CA SER A 59 10.63 -41.93 12.17
C SER A 59 11.85 -42.40 12.94
N ALA A 60 12.53 -41.50 13.66
CA ALA A 60 13.61 -41.84 14.58
C ALA A 60 13.58 -41.01 15.87
N LEU A 61 13.98 -41.64 16.96
CA LEU A 61 14.15 -41.02 18.27
C LEU A 61 15.50 -40.27 18.30
N ILE A 62 15.47 -38.97 17.98
CA ILE A 62 16.68 -38.12 17.91
C ILE A 62 17.23 -37.82 19.30
N THR A 63 16.32 -37.47 20.21
CA THR A 63 16.61 -37.29 21.63
C THR A 63 15.56 -38.07 22.44
N PRO A 64 15.75 -38.28 23.75
CA PRO A 64 14.75 -38.94 24.60
C PRO A 64 13.41 -38.20 24.74
N GLU A 65 13.28 -37.03 24.10
CA GLU A 65 12.12 -36.11 24.11
C GLU A 65 11.59 -35.80 22.70
N VAL A 66 12.31 -36.13 21.63
CA VAL A 66 11.95 -35.77 20.24
C VAL A 66 11.99 -36.99 19.32
N ILE A 67 10.83 -37.33 18.77
CA ILE A 67 10.69 -38.28 17.68
C ILE A 67 10.54 -37.47 16.38
N ARG A 68 11.58 -37.50 15.53
CA ARG A 68 11.56 -36.88 14.20
C ARG A 68 10.96 -37.85 13.20
N ARG A 69 10.06 -37.34 12.36
CA ARG A 69 9.30 -38.09 11.37
C ARG A 69 9.58 -37.49 9.99
N TRP A 70 10.17 -38.27 9.11
CA TRP A 70 10.40 -37.92 7.71
C TRP A 70 9.34 -38.59 6.85
N ARG A 71 8.60 -37.79 6.08
CA ARG A 71 7.86 -38.30 4.94
C ARG A 71 8.77 -38.23 3.73
N TYR A 72 9.03 -39.39 3.12
CA TYR A 72 9.76 -39.53 1.86
C TYR A 72 8.79 -39.89 0.74
N ASP A 73 9.14 -39.47 -0.47
CA ASP A 73 8.42 -39.79 -1.69
C ASP A 73 9.45 -40.09 -2.80
N VAL A 74 8.97 -40.53 -3.97
CA VAL A 74 9.79 -41.14 -5.01
C VAL A 74 9.77 -40.30 -6.29
N VAL A 75 10.95 -39.93 -6.78
CA VAL A 75 11.13 -39.36 -8.11
C VAL A 75 11.43 -40.50 -9.10
N PRO A 76 10.61 -40.70 -10.15
CA PRO A 76 10.93 -41.67 -11.19
C PRO A 76 12.21 -41.26 -11.96
N PRO A 77 12.98 -42.22 -12.51
CA PRO A 77 14.20 -41.93 -13.27
C PRO A 77 13.91 -41.02 -14.46
N LEU A 78 14.83 -40.10 -14.76
CA LEU A 78 14.59 -39.09 -15.79
C LEU A 78 14.47 -39.74 -17.18
N PRO A 79 13.61 -39.21 -18.07
CA PRO A 79 13.49 -39.72 -19.44
C PRO A 79 14.80 -39.70 -20.23
N SER A 80 15.74 -38.82 -19.89
CA SER A 80 17.10 -38.79 -20.42
C SER A 80 17.94 -39.97 -19.96
N GLU A 81 17.90 -40.31 -18.66
CA GLU A 81 18.64 -41.43 -18.07
C GLU A 81 18.16 -42.77 -18.63
N LEU A 82 16.84 -42.93 -18.78
CA LEU A 82 16.23 -44.09 -19.43
C LEU A 82 16.61 -44.21 -20.91
N ARG A 83 16.80 -43.09 -21.63
CA ARG A 83 17.29 -43.10 -23.02
C ARG A 83 18.76 -43.49 -23.08
N SER A 84 19.62 -42.86 -22.27
CA SER A 84 21.05 -43.19 -22.21
C SER A 84 21.27 -44.67 -21.89
N TYR A 85 20.56 -45.20 -20.89
CA TYR A 85 20.59 -46.63 -20.56
C TYR A 85 20.19 -47.51 -21.75
N LYS A 86 19.08 -47.21 -22.44
CA LYS A 86 18.64 -47.95 -23.63
C LYS A 86 19.67 -47.91 -24.77
N THR A 87 20.30 -46.75 -25.01
CA THR A 87 21.34 -46.60 -26.03
C THR A 87 22.57 -47.44 -25.68
N SER A 88 23.10 -47.33 -24.46
CA SER A 88 24.26 -48.11 -24.00
C SER A 88 23.98 -49.62 -23.98
N MET A 89 22.78 -50.04 -23.57
CA MET A 89 22.32 -51.43 -23.63
C MET A 89 22.29 -51.97 -25.07
N THR A 90 21.77 -51.17 -26.01
CA THR A 90 21.70 -51.54 -27.43
C THR A 90 23.09 -51.65 -28.05
N GLN A 91 23.99 -50.72 -27.73
CA GLN A 91 25.38 -50.76 -28.20
C GLN A 91 26.13 -51.97 -27.64
N ALA A 92 26.03 -52.25 -26.33
CA ALA A 92 26.68 -53.41 -25.71
C ALA A 92 26.19 -54.76 -26.30
N MET A 93 24.91 -54.85 -26.68
CA MET A 93 24.36 -56.02 -27.38
C MET A 93 24.82 -56.14 -28.84
N GLN A 94 25.10 -55.02 -29.53
CA GLN A 94 25.69 -55.02 -30.87
C GLN A 94 27.17 -55.42 -30.85
N GLU A 95 27.92 -54.94 -29.87
CA GLU A 95 29.35 -55.25 -29.69
C GLU A 95 29.58 -56.69 -29.19
N ASN A 96 28.65 -57.25 -28.42
CA ASN A 96 28.70 -58.65 -27.99
C ASN A 96 27.31 -59.30 -27.93
N PRO A 97 26.95 -60.16 -28.90
CA PRO A 97 25.66 -60.87 -28.91
C PRO A 97 25.41 -61.83 -27.74
N SER A 98 26.43 -62.14 -26.94
CA SER A 98 26.32 -62.97 -25.72
C SER A 98 26.26 -62.14 -24.42
N PHE A 99 26.12 -60.82 -24.52
CA PHE A 99 26.07 -59.89 -23.40
C PHE A 99 24.89 -60.15 -22.45
N ASN A 100 25.19 -60.33 -21.16
CA ASN A 100 24.19 -60.43 -20.09
C ASN A 100 24.33 -59.25 -19.11
N PRO A 101 23.36 -58.31 -19.07
CA PRO A 101 23.46 -57.09 -18.27
C PRO A 101 23.55 -57.34 -16.76
N THR A 102 23.04 -58.47 -16.26
CA THR A 102 23.09 -58.80 -14.82
C THR A 102 24.48 -59.21 -14.32
N ARG A 103 25.42 -59.53 -15.23
CA ARG A 103 26.81 -59.91 -14.89
C ARG A 103 27.85 -58.82 -15.16
N THR A 104 27.48 -57.75 -15.88
CA THR A 104 28.42 -56.74 -16.39
C THR A 104 28.34 -55.39 -15.69
N GLY A 105 27.54 -55.28 -14.62
CA GLY A 105 27.46 -54.06 -13.81
C GLY A 105 26.57 -52.94 -14.37
N TYR A 106 25.75 -53.24 -15.39
CA TYR A 106 24.79 -52.29 -15.96
C TYR A 106 23.54 -52.18 -15.06
N SER A 107 23.55 -51.23 -14.12
CA SER A 107 22.36 -50.89 -13.33
C SER A 107 21.29 -50.22 -14.20
N VAL A 108 20.03 -50.64 -14.01
CA VAL A 108 18.87 -49.92 -14.54
C VAL A 108 18.78 -48.57 -13.80
N PRO A 109 18.39 -47.46 -14.46
CA PRO A 109 18.07 -46.22 -13.76
C PRO A 109 16.94 -46.45 -12.76
N GLU A 110 17.25 -46.38 -11.47
CA GLU A 110 16.30 -46.62 -10.37
C GLU A 110 15.55 -45.34 -9.97
N GLU A 111 14.42 -45.57 -9.31
CA GLU A 111 13.66 -44.56 -8.58
C GLU A 111 14.49 -43.91 -7.46
N ARG A 112 14.43 -42.58 -7.34
CA ARG A 112 15.19 -41.83 -6.33
C ARG A 112 14.29 -41.34 -5.21
N LEU A 113 14.63 -41.69 -3.99
CA LEU A 113 13.96 -41.20 -2.78
C LEU A 113 14.34 -39.73 -2.50
N TYR A 114 13.35 -38.92 -2.14
CA TYR A 114 13.56 -37.58 -1.57
C TYR A 114 12.72 -37.40 -0.30
N VAL A 115 13.17 -36.51 0.59
CA VAL A 115 12.38 -36.12 1.77
C VAL A 115 11.41 -35.03 1.36
N ALA A 116 10.11 -35.32 1.46
CA ALA A 116 9.03 -34.38 1.17
C ALA A 116 8.74 -33.46 2.37
N THR A 117 8.65 -34.01 3.58
CA THR A 117 8.46 -33.21 4.82
C THR A 117 9.20 -33.82 6.01
N ILE A 118 9.48 -32.97 7.01
CA ILE A 118 10.07 -33.35 8.30
C ILE A 118 9.20 -32.76 9.41
N HIS A 119 8.74 -33.58 10.34
CA HIS A 119 7.93 -33.18 11.48
C HIS A 119 8.55 -33.70 12.78
N ASP A 120 8.72 -32.83 13.78
CA ASP A 120 9.18 -33.22 15.10
C ASP A 120 8.00 -33.37 16.05
N VAL A 121 7.92 -34.51 16.74
CA VAL A 121 6.89 -34.81 17.73
C VAL A 121 7.55 -34.88 19.11
N MET A 122 7.17 -33.93 19.98
CA MET A 122 7.60 -33.91 21.37
C MET A 122 6.94 -35.05 22.15
N THR A 123 7.74 -35.86 22.85
CA THR A 123 7.21 -36.98 23.62
C THR A 123 6.55 -36.51 24.91
N LYS A 124 5.46 -37.17 25.34
CA LYS A 124 4.69 -36.76 26.53
C LYS A 124 5.50 -36.84 27.85
N TYR A 125 6.53 -37.69 27.89
CA TYR A 125 7.40 -37.88 29.05
C TYR A 125 8.85 -38.06 28.61
N GLU A 126 9.77 -37.43 29.34
CA GLU A 126 11.22 -37.54 29.15
C GLU A 126 11.75 -38.99 29.25
N ARG A 127 13.00 -39.17 28.79
CA ARG A 127 13.76 -40.44 28.89
C ARG A 127 13.12 -41.59 28.12
N VAL A 128 12.51 -41.31 26.97
CA VAL A 128 12.12 -42.35 26.00
C VAL A 128 13.38 -43.03 25.48
N ILE A 129 13.34 -44.36 25.36
CA ILE A 129 14.45 -45.20 24.88
C ILE A 129 14.12 -45.95 23.59
N SER A 130 12.84 -46.06 23.24
CA SER A 130 12.33 -46.65 22.01
C SER A 130 10.87 -46.24 21.83
N PHE A 131 10.37 -46.28 20.60
CA PHE A 131 8.95 -46.18 20.32
C PHE A 131 8.57 -47.23 19.25
N ASP A 132 7.27 -47.44 19.08
CA ASP A 132 6.68 -48.17 17.97
C ASP A 132 5.34 -47.51 17.59
N TYR A 133 4.77 -47.86 16.44
CA TYR A 133 3.50 -47.30 15.97
C TYR A 133 2.30 -48.12 16.47
N ALA A 134 1.19 -47.44 16.77
CA ALA A 134 -0.11 -48.07 16.96
C ALA A 134 -1.17 -47.35 16.11
N PRO A 135 -2.10 -48.06 15.44
CA PRO A 135 -3.14 -47.43 14.65
C PRO A 135 -4.21 -46.85 15.59
N ASN A 136 -4.73 -45.67 15.24
CA ASN A 136 -5.84 -45.04 15.95
C ASN A 136 -6.66 -44.15 15.00
N LEU A 137 -7.80 -44.67 14.54
CA LEU A 137 -8.72 -43.97 13.63
C LEU A 137 -9.33 -42.69 14.23
N SER A 138 -9.25 -42.50 15.56
CA SER A 138 -9.72 -41.29 16.25
C SER A 138 -8.60 -40.27 16.51
N ALA A 139 -7.34 -40.58 16.20
CA ALA A 139 -6.24 -39.62 16.28
C ALA A 139 -6.23 -38.72 15.03
N PRO A 140 -5.83 -37.44 15.12
CA PRO A 140 -5.81 -36.52 13.97
C PRO A 140 -4.99 -37.00 12.75
N TYR A 141 -4.00 -37.85 12.98
CA TYR A 141 -3.13 -38.43 11.94
C TYR A 141 -3.35 -39.95 11.75
N GLY A 142 -4.40 -40.53 12.34
CA GLY A 142 -4.68 -41.98 12.22
C GLY A 142 -3.72 -42.91 12.99
N ILE A 143 -2.70 -42.36 13.67
CA ILE A 143 -1.68 -43.11 14.43
C ILE A 143 -1.44 -42.50 15.80
N ASP A 144 -1.04 -43.38 16.73
CA ASP A 144 -0.41 -43.04 18.00
C ASP A 144 0.99 -43.66 18.05
N LEU A 145 1.87 -43.12 18.89
CA LEU A 145 3.18 -43.67 19.21
C LEU A 145 3.12 -44.36 20.58
N VAL A 146 3.63 -45.59 20.64
CA VAL A 146 3.81 -46.39 21.85
C VAL A 146 5.25 -46.24 22.30
N CYS A 147 5.48 -45.41 23.33
CA CYS A 147 6.80 -45.02 23.79
C CYS A 147 7.21 -45.82 25.03
N MET A 148 8.42 -46.39 25.01
CA MET A 148 9.05 -47.06 26.16
C MET A 148 10.05 -46.11 26.82
N ARG A 149 9.98 -45.96 28.14
CA ARG A 149 10.92 -45.15 28.94
C ARG A 149 12.07 -45.99 29.48
N GLN A 150 13.17 -45.33 29.87
CA GLN A 150 14.34 -45.96 30.52
C GLN A 150 13.96 -46.76 31.80
N SER A 151 12.88 -46.40 32.47
CA SER A 151 12.33 -47.11 33.63
C SER A 151 11.57 -48.40 33.30
N GLY A 152 11.46 -48.78 32.02
CA GLY A 152 10.65 -49.91 31.56
C GLY A 152 9.16 -49.62 31.40
N SER A 153 8.66 -48.50 31.94
CA SER A 153 7.26 -48.07 31.75
C SER A 153 6.97 -47.74 30.27
N VAL A 154 5.83 -48.23 29.77
CA VAL A 154 5.33 -48.00 28.41
C VAL A 154 4.10 -47.11 28.47
N TYR A 155 3.98 -46.16 27.54
CA TYR A 155 2.80 -45.30 27.41
C TYR A 155 2.45 -45.07 25.94
N LYS A 156 1.20 -44.66 25.69
CA LYS A 156 0.67 -44.32 24.36
C LYS A 156 0.44 -42.82 24.26
N MET A 157 0.76 -42.21 23.13
CA MET A 157 0.50 -40.79 22.85
C MET A 157 0.09 -40.56 21.39
N SER A 158 -0.89 -39.69 21.16
CA SER A 158 -1.28 -39.33 19.78
C SER A 158 -0.27 -38.41 19.14
N VAL A 159 -0.10 -38.56 17.83
CA VAL A 159 0.72 -37.66 17.02
C VAL A 159 -0.03 -36.35 16.81
N VAL A 160 0.61 -35.26 17.20
CA VAL A 160 0.16 -33.89 16.94
C VAL A 160 1.24 -33.24 16.08
N GLU A 161 0.91 -32.93 14.82
CA GLU A 161 1.84 -32.26 13.90
C GLU A 161 1.80 -30.74 14.07
N THR A 162 2.91 -30.09 13.74
CA THR A 162 3.02 -28.63 13.62
C THR A 162 2.21 -28.10 12.43
N GLN A 163 2.11 -26.78 12.29
CA GLN A 163 1.43 -26.14 11.17
C GLN A 163 2.03 -26.62 9.83
N THR A 164 1.18 -27.18 8.98
CA THR A 164 1.58 -27.76 7.68
C THR A 164 1.65 -26.71 6.58
N ALA A 165 0.93 -25.60 6.73
CA ALA A 165 1.00 -24.44 5.85
C ALA A 165 0.73 -23.14 6.60
N ILE A 166 1.35 -22.06 6.12
CA ILE A 166 1.09 -20.67 6.51
C ILE A 166 0.88 -19.87 5.23
N ALA A 167 -0.17 -19.06 5.19
CA ALA A 167 -0.48 -18.19 4.05
C ALA A 167 -0.85 -16.79 4.53
N PHE A 168 -0.41 -15.79 3.77
CA PHE A 168 -0.76 -14.37 3.93
C PHE A 168 -1.54 -13.92 2.69
N ASN A 169 -2.52 -13.03 2.86
CA ASN A 169 -3.22 -12.40 1.74
C ASN A 169 -2.93 -10.88 1.67
N SER A 170 -3.50 -10.21 0.66
CA SER A 170 -3.38 -8.74 0.47
C SER A 170 -4.08 -7.89 1.54
N TYR A 171 -4.89 -8.49 2.41
CA TYR A 171 -5.51 -7.84 3.57
C TYR A 171 -4.62 -7.87 4.82
N ASN A 172 -3.44 -8.51 4.74
CA ASN A 172 -2.58 -8.89 5.86
C ASN A 172 -3.22 -9.94 6.78
N ASP A 173 -4.24 -10.66 6.30
CA ASP A 173 -4.82 -11.78 7.02
C ASP A 173 -3.83 -12.94 7.06
N LEU A 174 -3.72 -13.57 8.23
CA LEU A 174 -2.81 -14.67 8.45
C LEU A 174 -3.59 -15.96 8.64
N THR A 175 -3.37 -16.90 7.71
CA THR A 175 -4.01 -18.23 7.71
C THR A 175 -2.99 -19.31 8.06
N PHE A 176 -3.31 -20.12 9.06
CA PHE A 176 -2.56 -21.31 9.45
C PHE A 176 -3.40 -22.55 9.12
N SER A 177 -2.75 -23.60 8.60
CA SER A 177 -3.36 -24.92 8.45
C SER A 177 -2.55 -25.98 9.20
N GLY A 178 -3.22 -26.97 9.78
CA GLY A 178 -2.58 -28.09 10.48
C GLY A 178 -3.56 -29.21 10.80
N ALA A 179 -3.13 -30.19 11.60
CA ALA A 179 -3.91 -31.40 11.89
C ALA A 179 -5.26 -31.16 12.61
N VAL A 180 -5.47 -29.96 13.19
CA VAL A 180 -6.71 -29.57 13.90
C VAL A 180 -7.64 -28.74 13.00
N GLY A 181 -7.22 -28.45 11.76
CA GLY A 181 -7.98 -27.65 10.79
C GLY A 181 -7.25 -26.38 10.35
N THR A 182 -8.01 -25.44 9.79
CA THR A 182 -7.53 -24.15 9.27
C THR A 182 -8.05 -23.01 10.14
N CYS A 183 -7.15 -22.11 10.56
CA CYS A 183 -7.48 -20.91 11.34
C CYS A 183 -7.01 -19.68 10.58
N THR A 184 -7.89 -18.69 10.41
CA THR A 184 -7.58 -17.42 9.75
C THR A 184 -7.83 -16.27 10.70
N LYS A 185 -6.80 -15.46 10.98
CA LYS A 185 -6.98 -14.15 11.61
C LYS A 185 -7.26 -13.11 10.52
N LEU A 186 -8.50 -12.64 10.45
CA LEU A 186 -8.90 -11.54 9.57
C LEU A 186 -8.57 -10.19 10.21
N VAL A 187 -7.96 -9.29 9.44
CA VAL A 187 -7.75 -7.88 9.82
C VAL A 187 -9.02 -7.10 9.49
N ILE A 188 -9.72 -6.62 10.52
CA ILE A 188 -10.93 -5.81 10.34
C ILE A 188 -10.53 -4.37 10.06
N ASP A 189 -10.43 -4.01 8.77
CA ASP A 189 -10.36 -2.62 8.34
C ASP A 189 -11.72 -1.93 8.61
N GLU A 190 -11.88 -1.28 9.77
CA GLU A 190 -13.02 -0.40 10.02
C GLU A 190 -12.97 0.81 9.06
N LEU A 191 -13.63 0.69 7.91
CA LEU A 191 -13.87 1.76 6.94
C LEU A 191 -14.93 2.76 7.46
N LYS A 192 -14.69 3.32 8.63
CA LYS A 192 -15.42 4.48 9.14
C LYS A 192 -14.91 5.73 8.43
N LEU A 193 -15.50 6.02 7.26
CA LEU A 193 -15.63 7.40 6.80
C LEU A 193 -16.39 8.15 7.89
N THR A 194 -15.68 8.93 8.71
CA THR A 194 -16.32 9.90 9.60
C THR A 194 -16.94 10.98 8.73
N PRO A 195 -18.28 11.07 8.64
CA PRO A 195 -18.89 12.13 7.86
C PRO A 195 -18.50 13.45 8.51
N LEU A 196 -18.10 14.43 7.69
CA LEU A 196 -17.97 15.81 8.14
C LEU A 196 -19.27 16.19 8.86
N GLN A 197 -19.17 16.51 10.16
CA GLN A 197 -20.28 17.06 10.91
C GLN A 197 -20.62 18.42 10.29
N LYS A 198 -21.60 18.45 9.38
CA LYS A 198 -22.31 19.67 9.03
C LYS A 198 -22.90 20.21 10.34
N THR A 199 -22.28 21.27 10.85
CA THR A 199 -22.69 21.96 12.06
C THR A 199 -24.12 22.47 11.86
N LYS A 200 -25.08 21.85 12.55
CA LYS A 200 -26.45 22.36 12.61
C LYS A 200 -26.49 23.62 13.48
N SER A 201 -26.29 24.79 12.89
CA SER A 201 -26.89 26.02 13.39
C SER A 201 -28.31 26.11 12.86
N GLY A 202 -29.30 26.10 13.76
CA GLY A 202 -30.72 26.14 13.41
C GLY A 202 -31.32 27.56 13.44
N ALA A 203 -32.48 27.68 12.79
CA ALA A 203 -33.35 28.87 12.66
C ALA A 203 -32.79 30.02 11.79
N GLY A 204 -33.53 30.55 10.81
CA GLY A 204 -34.84 30.13 10.29
C GLY A 204 -35.37 31.03 9.17
N ALA A 205 -36.29 30.49 8.36
CA ALA A 205 -37.24 31.15 7.44
C ALA A 205 -36.82 32.40 6.64
N SER A 206 -36.75 32.27 5.31
CA SER A 206 -37.80 32.83 4.42
C SER A 206 -37.67 32.25 3.00
N ASP A 207 -38.81 32.07 2.34
CA ASP A 207 -38.91 31.71 0.93
C ASP A 207 -38.52 32.89 0.03
N ASP A 208 -37.98 32.61 -1.17
CA ASP A 208 -38.60 32.97 -2.45
C ASP A 208 -37.65 32.73 -3.66
N GLU A 209 -38.26 32.27 -4.75
CA GLU A 209 -37.99 32.53 -6.20
C GLU A 209 -36.56 32.65 -6.78
N GLU A 210 -36.31 32.43 -8.08
CA GLU A 210 -36.87 31.61 -9.17
C GLU A 210 -35.89 31.76 -10.37
N ARG A 211 -35.89 30.82 -11.34
CA ARG A 211 -35.26 30.91 -12.69
C ARG A 211 -33.71 30.79 -12.76
N GLY A 212 -33.13 30.09 -13.75
CA GLY A 212 -33.72 29.21 -14.77
C GLY A 212 -32.83 29.00 -16.00
N HIS A 213 -33.03 27.88 -16.72
CA HIS A 213 -32.53 27.57 -18.09
C HIS A 213 -31.00 27.40 -18.27
N ALA A 214 -30.45 26.63 -19.23
CA ALA A 214 -31.00 25.69 -20.25
C ALA A 214 -29.85 24.82 -20.82
N ASP A 215 -30.04 23.72 -21.59
CA ASP A 215 -31.07 22.66 -21.65
C ASP A 215 -30.58 21.55 -22.64
N GLY A 216 -30.89 20.27 -22.42
CA GLY A 216 -30.76 19.16 -23.42
C GLY A 216 -29.53 18.24 -23.30
N GLU A 217 -29.56 16.94 -23.63
CA GLU A 217 -30.60 16.04 -24.19
C GLU A 217 -30.51 14.68 -23.45
N VAL A 218 -31.60 14.04 -23.00
CA VAL A 218 -32.41 13.05 -23.76
C VAL A 218 -31.52 12.02 -24.50
N SER A 219 -31.46 10.76 -24.05
CA SER A 219 -32.52 9.79 -24.37
C SER A 219 -32.77 8.75 -23.28
N ASN A 220 -34.05 8.39 -23.17
CA ASN A 220 -34.64 7.49 -22.20
C ASN A 220 -35.17 6.26 -22.94
N GLU A 221 -34.87 5.05 -22.48
CA GLU A 221 -35.81 3.94 -22.62
C GLU A 221 -35.98 3.22 -21.28
N ASN A 222 -37.23 2.91 -20.97
CA ASN A 222 -37.72 2.58 -19.65
C ASN A 222 -38.70 1.41 -19.77
N GLY A 223 -38.67 0.49 -18.81
CA GLY A 223 -39.61 -0.64 -18.75
C GLY A 223 -39.17 -1.70 -17.74
N GLY A 224 -39.95 -2.04 -16.71
CA GLY A 224 -41.23 -1.45 -16.31
C GLY A 224 -42.06 -2.43 -15.46
N GLY A 225 -42.54 -1.98 -14.30
CA GLY A 225 -43.44 -2.75 -13.41
C GLY A 225 -42.77 -3.86 -12.59
N GLY A 226 -43.24 -4.20 -11.39
CA GLY A 226 -44.33 -3.59 -10.63
C GLY A 226 -45.07 -4.60 -9.75
N ALA A 227 -45.19 -4.32 -8.45
CA ALA A 227 -45.91 -5.11 -7.42
C ALA A 227 -45.42 -6.57 -7.22
N GLY A 228 -45.48 -7.18 -6.03
CA GLY A 228 -46.19 -6.78 -4.81
C GLY A 228 -47.26 -7.83 -4.47
N GLY A 229 -46.95 -8.76 -3.57
CA GLY A 229 -47.86 -9.85 -3.17
C GLY A 229 -47.28 -10.68 -2.03
N ASN A 230 -48.07 -10.93 -1.00
CA ASN A 230 -47.58 -11.44 0.29
C ASN A 230 -48.42 -12.65 0.76
N LYS A 231 -47.77 -13.59 1.48
CA LYS A 231 -48.32 -14.70 2.30
C LYS A 231 -48.91 -15.96 1.62
N THR A 232 -48.42 -17.11 2.07
CA THR A 232 -49.13 -18.24 2.76
C THR A 232 -48.57 -19.61 2.39
N ASN A 233 -48.46 -20.49 3.40
CA ASN A 233 -47.94 -21.85 3.30
C ASN A 233 -49.00 -22.85 2.81
N ALA A 234 -48.57 -23.83 2.02
CA ALA A 234 -49.03 -25.22 2.12
C ALA A 234 -47.87 -26.14 1.68
N GLY A 235 -47.47 -27.09 2.53
CA GLY A 235 -46.29 -27.91 2.30
C GLY A 235 -46.58 -29.27 1.66
N ILE A 236 -45.58 -29.83 0.98
CA ILE A 236 -45.47 -31.27 0.71
C ILE A 236 -44.04 -31.70 1.10
N ALA A 237 -43.92 -32.83 1.79
CA ALA A 237 -42.66 -33.29 2.35
C ALA A 237 -41.78 -34.04 1.33
N GLY A 238 -40.46 -33.88 1.45
CA GLY A 238 -39.43 -34.67 0.78
C GLY A 238 -38.14 -34.56 1.59
N ALA A 239 -37.61 -35.70 2.08
CA ALA A 239 -36.57 -35.71 3.10
C ALA A 239 -35.15 -35.78 2.52
N SER A 240 -34.21 -35.03 3.12
CA SER A 240 -32.78 -35.36 3.07
C SER A 240 -32.04 -34.88 4.33
N VAL A 241 -31.22 -35.80 4.85
CA VAL A 241 -30.34 -35.75 6.02
C VAL A 241 -29.62 -34.40 6.24
N GLY A 242 -29.64 -33.90 7.48
CA GLY A 242 -28.93 -32.67 7.89
C GLY A 242 -27.67 -32.92 8.72
N THR A 243 -26.65 -32.09 8.51
CA THR A 243 -25.50 -31.93 9.41
C THR A 243 -25.70 -30.70 10.28
N GLY A 244 -25.94 -30.89 11.58
CA GLY A 244 -26.22 -29.80 12.52
C GLY A 244 -24.96 -29.04 12.94
N ILE A 245 -24.98 -27.71 12.75
CA ILE A 245 -24.05 -26.79 13.42
C ILE A 245 -24.56 -26.61 14.86
N VAL A 246 -23.71 -26.86 15.85
CA VAL A 246 -24.05 -26.69 17.27
C VAL A 246 -23.58 -25.33 17.74
N ASP A 247 -24.49 -24.35 17.73
CA ASP A 247 -24.30 -23.05 18.38
C ASP A 247 -24.37 -23.22 19.91
N HIS A 248 -23.23 -23.25 20.58
CA HIS A 248 -23.17 -23.15 22.04
C HIS A 248 -23.34 -21.71 22.52
N ARG A 249 -24.59 -21.22 22.51
CA ARG A 249 -25.01 -20.10 23.38
C ARG A 249 -25.10 -20.59 24.83
N GLY A 250 -24.02 -20.42 25.58
CA GLY A 250 -24.03 -20.53 27.04
C GLY A 250 -24.54 -19.25 27.68
N SER A 251 -25.64 -19.32 28.44
CA SER A 251 -26.18 -18.19 29.20
C SER A 251 -25.29 -17.87 30.40
N ILE A 252 -25.07 -16.59 30.69
CA ILE A 252 -24.63 -16.10 32.00
C ILE A 252 -25.69 -15.14 32.52
N ASP A 253 -26.19 -15.42 33.73
CA ASP A 253 -27.29 -14.71 34.35
C ASP A 253 -26.89 -13.34 34.93
N THR A 254 -27.88 -12.47 35.05
CA THR A 254 -27.80 -11.08 35.49
C THR A 254 -27.66 -10.89 37.01
N MET A 255 -26.76 -9.97 37.42
CA MET A 255 -26.76 -9.07 38.61
C MET A 255 -25.28 -8.75 38.93
N SER A 256 -24.84 -7.52 39.25
CA SER A 256 -25.53 -6.28 39.64
C SER A 256 -24.78 -5.03 39.14
N SER A 257 -25.35 -3.85 39.38
CA SER A 257 -24.83 -2.53 38.97
C SER A 257 -23.57 -2.08 39.73
N SER A 258 -22.60 -1.49 39.01
CA SER A 258 -21.84 -0.30 39.45
C SER A 258 -21.07 0.31 38.27
N GLU A 259 -21.19 1.62 38.07
CA GLU A 259 -20.21 2.39 37.29
C GLU A 259 -18.99 2.66 38.19
N SER A 260 -17.82 2.11 37.85
CA SER A 260 -16.51 2.66 38.24
C SER A 260 -15.36 1.88 37.58
N ASP A 261 -14.24 2.56 37.38
CA ASP A 261 -12.91 2.02 37.04
C ASP A 261 -12.78 1.42 35.62
N LEU A 262 -12.37 2.17 34.59
CA LEU A 262 -11.34 3.23 34.57
C LEU A 262 -9.95 2.74 35.04
N PHE A 263 -9.48 1.64 34.46
CA PHE A 263 -8.05 1.30 34.39
C PHE A 263 -7.42 2.17 33.29
N ILE A 264 -6.84 3.34 33.57
CA ILE A 264 -5.56 3.54 34.27
C ILE A 264 -4.49 2.58 33.74
N SER A 265 -3.66 3.15 32.85
CA SER A 265 -2.49 2.53 32.26
C SER A 265 -1.47 2.13 33.33
N THR A 266 -1.11 0.85 33.38
CA THR A 266 0.18 0.43 33.93
C THR A 266 1.26 0.62 32.84
N PRO A 267 2.43 1.24 33.12
CA PRO A 267 3.31 1.72 32.03
C PRO A 267 4.10 0.65 31.25
N ASP A 268 4.08 -0.63 31.66
CA ASP A 268 5.04 -1.65 31.22
C ASP A 268 4.44 -2.84 30.44
N SER A 269 3.34 -2.63 29.70
CA SER A 269 2.82 -3.66 28.77
C SER A 269 2.38 -3.10 27.42
N THR A 270 3.29 -2.37 26.76
CA THR A 270 3.15 -1.96 25.34
C THR A 270 3.32 -3.14 24.37
N HIS A 271 2.51 -4.18 24.55
CA HIS A 271 2.26 -5.16 23.50
C HIS A 271 1.36 -4.51 22.44
N TRP A 272 1.99 -3.79 21.51
CA TRP A 272 1.34 -3.36 20.28
C TRP A 272 0.65 -4.57 19.66
N THR A 273 -0.69 -4.53 19.56
CA THR A 273 -1.40 -5.55 18.77
C THR A 273 -0.89 -5.47 17.34
N SER A 274 -0.75 -6.62 16.68
CA SER A 274 -0.30 -6.67 15.27
C SER A 274 -1.11 -5.73 14.37
N ASP A 275 -2.38 -5.53 14.70
CA ASP A 275 -3.30 -4.70 13.93
C ASP A 275 -3.00 -3.21 14.13
N ALA A 276 -2.69 -2.77 15.35
CA ALA A 276 -2.25 -1.40 15.64
C ALA A 276 -0.87 -1.10 15.03
N ALA A 277 0.05 -2.07 15.05
CA ALA A 277 1.37 -1.93 14.42
C ALA A 277 1.28 -1.79 12.88
N LEU A 278 0.37 -2.55 12.24
CA LEU A 278 0.17 -2.52 10.79
C LEU A 278 -0.78 -1.41 10.31
N GLN A 279 -1.51 -0.72 11.19
CA GLN A 279 -2.51 0.29 10.81
C GLN A 279 -1.90 1.49 10.07
N ASN A 280 -0.67 1.86 10.42
CA ASN A 280 0.09 2.94 9.79
C ASN A 280 1.14 2.45 8.77
N ASP A 281 1.17 1.16 8.46
CA ASP A 281 2.04 0.63 7.41
C ASP A 281 1.71 1.23 6.04
N ILE A 282 2.72 1.32 5.17
CA ILE A 282 2.55 1.90 3.83
C ILE A 282 1.64 1.06 2.94
N CYS A 283 1.69 -0.28 3.02
CA CYS A 283 0.79 -1.15 2.26
C CYS A 283 -0.65 -1.03 2.75
N SER A 284 -0.87 -1.00 4.07
CA SER A 284 -2.18 -0.73 4.67
C SER A 284 -2.73 0.65 4.25
N THR A 285 -1.87 1.67 4.23
CA THR A 285 -2.24 3.04 3.81
C THR A 285 -2.61 3.09 2.31
N ILE A 286 -1.83 2.44 1.44
CA ILE A 286 -2.12 2.35 0.00
C ILE A 286 -3.43 1.59 -0.23
N ARG A 287 -3.63 0.44 0.43
CA ARG A 287 -4.88 -0.34 0.37
C ARG A 287 -6.08 0.51 0.79
N LYS A 288 -6.01 1.18 1.95
CA LYS A 288 -7.08 2.02 2.47
C LYS A 288 -7.44 3.16 1.51
N ARG A 289 -6.44 3.84 0.93
CA ARG A 289 -6.66 4.86 -0.11
C ARG A 289 -7.39 4.25 -1.32
N ALA A 290 -6.91 3.13 -1.86
CA ALA A 290 -7.53 2.47 -3.01
C ALA A 290 -8.98 2.04 -2.74
N MET A 291 -9.27 1.47 -1.56
CA MET A 291 -10.64 1.09 -1.14
C MET A 291 -11.58 2.29 -1.01
N LEU A 292 -11.06 3.47 -0.64
CA LEU A 292 -11.81 4.72 -0.61
C LEU A 292 -11.95 5.38 -2.01
N GLY A 293 -11.48 4.72 -3.07
CA GLY A 293 -11.61 5.16 -4.46
C GLY A 293 -10.53 6.12 -4.93
N TYR A 294 -9.37 6.17 -4.24
CA TYR A 294 -8.18 6.88 -4.71
C TYR A 294 -7.69 6.29 -6.03
N SER A 295 -7.59 7.13 -7.07
CA SER A 295 -7.39 6.71 -8.45
C SER A 295 -6.68 7.82 -9.26
N THR A 296 -7.05 8.04 -10.52
CA THR A 296 -6.52 9.13 -11.36
C THR A 296 -7.24 10.47 -11.16
N PHE A 297 -8.40 10.49 -10.50
CA PHE A 297 -9.23 11.69 -10.33
C PHE A 297 -8.76 12.57 -9.16
N ALA A 298 -8.04 13.65 -9.48
CA ALA A 298 -7.41 14.54 -8.50
C ALA A 298 -8.36 15.08 -7.41
N ASN A 299 -9.56 15.54 -7.76
CA ASN A 299 -10.55 16.04 -6.80
C ASN A 299 -11.00 14.96 -5.80
N LYS A 300 -11.27 13.76 -6.28
CA LYS A 300 -11.64 12.62 -5.41
C LYS A 300 -10.48 12.18 -4.54
N ASN A 301 -9.25 12.24 -5.05
CA ASN A 301 -8.05 11.94 -4.27
C ASN A 301 -7.83 12.95 -3.14
N MET A 302 -8.11 14.25 -3.36
CA MET A 302 -8.06 15.26 -2.30
C MET A 302 -9.11 15.00 -1.21
N GLU A 303 -10.35 14.68 -1.58
CA GLU A 303 -11.41 14.29 -0.64
C GLU A 303 -11.03 13.04 0.18
N VAL A 304 -10.46 12.02 -0.46
CA VAL A 304 -9.98 10.81 0.23
C VAL A 304 -8.88 11.14 1.22
N LEU A 305 -7.95 12.04 0.88
CA LEU A 305 -6.88 12.45 1.79
C LEU A 305 -7.41 13.27 2.97
N ASP A 306 -8.36 14.19 2.75
CA ASP A 306 -8.98 14.99 3.83
C ASP A 306 -9.73 14.13 4.87
N ASN A 307 -10.17 12.91 4.49
CA ASN A 307 -10.91 12.00 5.36
C ASN A 307 -10.05 10.93 6.07
N ILE A 308 -8.80 10.72 5.69
CA ILE A 308 -7.90 9.74 6.34
C ILE A 308 -7.02 10.50 7.34
N LYS A 309 -6.89 10.06 8.60
CA LYS A 309 -6.04 10.77 9.59
C LYS A 309 -4.60 10.25 9.74
N THR A 310 -4.11 9.40 8.82
CA THR A 310 -2.82 8.71 8.96
C THR A 310 -1.69 9.35 8.13
N ILE A 311 -0.58 9.67 8.81
CA ILE A 311 0.72 10.12 8.29
C ILE A 311 0.79 11.60 7.84
N GLU A 312 1.85 12.28 8.27
CA GLU A 312 2.18 13.70 7.98
C GLU A 312 2.27 14.02 6.47
N THR A 313 2.65 13.04 5.64
CA THR A 313 2.85 13.18 4.18
C THR A 313 1.56 13.43 3.40
N GLN A 314 0.39 13.32 4.02
CA GLN A 314 -0.89 13.61 3.35
C GLN A 314 -1.00 15.05 2.85
N GLY A 315 -0.52 16.04 3.63
CA GLY A 315 -0.58 17.45 3.23
C GLY A 315 0.21 17.70 1.94
N GLN A 316 1.39 17.10 1.82
CA GLN A 316 2.22 17.15 0.61
C GLN A 316 1.48 16.50 -0.57
N LEU A 317 1.00 15.26 -0.40
CA LEU A 317 0.31 14.51 -1.45
C LEU A 317 -0.98 15.20 -1.93
N ARG A 318 -1.75 15.80 -1.01
CA ARG A 318 -2.93 16.61 -1.32
C ARG A 318 -2.58 17.85 -2.15
N ASN A 319 -1.48 18.52 -1.83
CA ASN A 319 -0.98 19.66 -2.60
C ASN A 319 -0.51 19.23 -4.01
N THR A 320 0.09 18.03 -4.15
CA THR A 320 0.43 17.45 -5.46
C THR A 320 -0.83 17.21 -6.31
N TRP A 321 -1.88 16.62 -5.74
CA TRP A 321 -3.16 16.46 -6.45
C TRP A 321 -3.80 17.79 -6.84
N LYS A 322 -3.77 18.79 -5.96
CA LYS A 322 -4.24 20.14 -6.30
C LYS A 322 -3.51 20.73 -7.49
N TRP A 323 -2.20 20.46 -7.64
CA TRP A 323 -1.43 20.93 -8.80
C TRP A 323 -1.73 20.14 -10.08
N ILE A 324 -1.95 18.83 -9.98
CA ILE A 324 -2.42 18.01 -11.10
C ILE A 324 -3.80 18.49 -11.58
N ASP A 325 -4.71 18.82 -10.66
CA ASP A 325 -6.06 19.34 -10.95
C ASP A 325 -6.00 20.71 -11.68
N ILE A 326 -5.20 21.65 -11.16
CA ILE A 326 -4.95 22.95 -11.82
C ILE A 326 -4.39 22.74 -13.24
N SER A 327 -3.37 21.89 -13.37
CA SER A 327 -2.74 21.60 -14.67
C SER A 327 -3.73 20.99 -15.66
N TYR A 328 -4.55 20.04 -15.20
CA TYR A 328 -5.61 19.42 -15.99
C TYR A 328 -6.67 20.44 -16.41
N GLY A 329 -7.09 21.35 -15.52
CA GLY A 329 -8.02 22.43 -15.83
C GLY A 329 -7.49 23.39 -16.90
N LEU A 330 -6.21 23.77 -16.82
CA LEU A 330 -5.55 24.64 -17.81
C LEU A 330 -5.41 23.97 -19.19
N ILE A 331 -5.19 22.66 -19.24
CA ILE A 331 -5.00 21.90 -20.48
C ILE A 331 -6.34 21.53 -21.13
N SER A 332 -7.31 21.05 -20.35
CA SER A 332 -8.66 20.71 -20.83
C SER A 332 -9.43 21.93 -21.36
N SER A 333 -9.17 23.12 -20.82
CA SER A 333 -9.68 24.39 -21.35
C SER A 333 -8.88 24.94 -22.55
N GLY A 334 -7.85 24.22 -23.02
CA GLY A 334 -7.01 24.62 -24.15
C GLY A 334 -6.09 25.83 -23.89
N LYS A 335 -6.07 26.37 -22.66
CA LYS A 335 -5.33 27.60 -22.33
C LYS A 335 -3.80 27.45 -22.38
N MET A 336 -3.29 26.22 -22.44
CA MET A 336 -1.86 25.88 -22.52
C MET A 336 -1.32 25.65 -23.95
N ILE A 337 -2.16 25.75 -24.98
CA ILE A 337 -1.79 25.51 -26.37
C ILE A 337 -1.82 26.84 -27.14
N ALA A 338 -0.74 27.16 -27.86
CA ALA A 338 -0.68 28.34 -28.73
C ALA A 338 0.24 28.11 -29.93
N ASN A 339 -0.17 28.60 -31.11
CA ASN A 339 0.60 28.54 -32.35
C ASN A 339 1.22 27.14 -32.61
N GLU A 340 0.37 26.11 -32.52
CA GLU A 340 0.72 24.69 -32.73
C GLU A 340 1.67 24.09 -31.68
N TYR A 341 2.02 24.83 -30.62
CA TYR A 341 2.85 24.37 -29.50
C TYR A 341 2.03 24.07 -28.24
N ASP A 342 2.34 22.95 -27.56
CA ASP A 342 1.73 22.54 -26.30
C ASP A 342 2.68 22.70 -25.08
N PHE A 343 2.32 23.62 -24.18
CA PHE A 343 3.02 23.83 -22.89
C PHE A 343 2.43 23.00 -21.73
N GLY A 344 1.47 22.10 -22.00
CA GLY A 344 0.83 21.25 -21.00
C GLY A 344 1.82 20.34 -20.27
N TYR A 345 1.73 20.29 -18.94
CA TYR A 345 2.61 19.48 -18.07
C TYR A 345 4.13 19.65 -18.36
N LEU A 346 4.56 20.88 -18.69
CA LEU A 346 5.98 21.18 -18.90
C LEU A 346 6.74 21.48 -17.58
N GLY A 347 6.03 21.69 -16.47
CA GLY A 347 6.63 22.04 -15.18
C GLY A 347 7.19 23.47 -15.13
N VAL A 348 7.66 23.88 -13.96
CA VAL A 348 8.19 25.23 -13.71
C VAL A 348 9.58 25.38 -14.29
N LEU A 349 10.44 24.38 -14.09
CA LEU A 349 11.80 24.30 -14.58
C LEU A 349 11.84 24.17 -16.10
N GLY A 350 10.95 23.35 -16.68
CA GLY A 350 10.84 23.20 -18.14
C GLY A 350 10.38 24.48 -18.84
N ILE A 351 9.48 25.26 -18.20
CA ILE A 351 9.11 26.60 -18.67
C ILE A 351 10.28 27.60 -18.48
N TRP A 352 10.91 27.60 -17.30
CA TRP A 352 12.02 28.50 -17.00
C TRP A 352 13.25 28.29 -17.91
N ASN A 353 13.49 27.05 -18.34
CA ASN A 353 14.60 26.67 -19.20
C ASN A 353 14.21 26.47 -20.67
N MET A 354 13.00 26.88 -21.10
CA MET A 354 12.50 26.63 -22.46
C MET A 354 13.40 27.16 -23.60
N THR A 355 14.30 28.08 -23.29
CA THR A 355 15.26 28.68 -24.24
C THR A 355 16.63 27.99 -24.26
N VAL A 356 16.86 26.97 -23.42
CA VAL A 356 18.17 26.40 -23.13
C VAL A 356 18.27 24.97 -23.67
N SER A 357 18.77 24.84 -24.90
CA SER A 357 19.30 23.61 -25.54
C SER A 357 18.42 22.37 -25.71
N ASP A 358 17.31 22.19 -24.97
CA ASP A 358 16.49 20.97 -25.01
C ASP A 358 15.50 20.92 -26.20
N THR A 359 16.02 21.25 -27.38
CA THR A 359 15.26 21.41 -28.63
C THR A 359 14.49 20.14 -29.03
N GLU A 360 14.90 18.96 -28.58
CA GLU A 360 14.25 17.69 -28.90
C GLU A 360 12.96 17.50 -28.09
N SER A 361 12.96 17.79 -26.78
CA SER A 361 11.74 17.72 -25.95
C SER A 361 10.73 18.80 -26.36
N HIS A 362 11.21 19.98 -26.77
CA HIS A 362 10.36 21.02 -27.33
C HIS A 362 9.82 20.63 -28.71
N GLN A 363 10.61 20.02 -29.60
CA GLN A 363 10.16 19.58 -30.92
C GLN A 363 9.04 18.51 -30.82
N ALA A 364 9.09 17.62 -29.83
CA ALA A 364 8.05 16.61 -29.59
C ALA A 364 6.68 17.20 -29.17
N ARG A 365 6.65 18.48 -28.77
CA ARG A 365 5.45 19.22 -28.33
C ARG A 365 4.94 20.21 -29.38
N PHE A 366 5.52 20.20 -30.57
CA PHE A 366 5.15 21.05 -31.70
C PHE A 366 4.40 20.23 -32.76
N ASN A 367 3.14 20.59 -32.99
CA ASN A 367 2.23 19.92 -33.93
C ASN A 367 2.26 20.53 -35.34
N GLY A 368 3.12 21.53 -35.58
CA GLY A 368 3.22 22.24 -36.84
C GLY A 368 4.21 21.64 -37.84
N PRO A 369 4.21 22.12 -39.10
CA PRO A 369 5.13 21.65 -40.13
C PRO A 369 6.54 22.22 -39.95
N GLY A 370 7.52 21.34 -39.71
CA GLY A 370 8.95 21.67 -39.76
C GLY A 370 9.67 21.63 -38.40
N ARG A 371 10.85 22.26 -38.34
CA ARG A 371 11.62 22.40 -37.10
C ARG A 371 11.21 23.66 -36.36
N ILE A 372 11.01 23.55 -35.05
CA ILE A 372 10.65 24.69 -34.19
C ILE A 372 11.84 25.67 -34.05
N THR A 373 11.58 26.97 -34.23
CA THR A 373 12.55 28.02 -33.91
C THR A 373 12.30 28.56 -32.49
N ARG A 374 13.35 29.03 -31.81
CA ARG A 374 13.22 29.77 -30.54
C ARG A 374 12.24 30.95 -30.64
N GLY A 375 12.16 31.61 -31.81
CA GLY A 375 11.20 32.68 -32.06
C GLY A 375 9.74 32.22 -32.00
N ASP A 376 9.45 31.04 -32.55
CA ASP A 376 8.10 30.46 -32.61
C ASP A 376 7.64 30.03 -31.21
N LEU A 377 8.52 29.35 -30.46
CA LEU A 377 8.31 28.95 -29.07
C LEU A 377 8.03 30.17 -28.18
N MET A 378 8.87 31.20 -28.25
CA MET A 378 8.67 32.44 -27.48
C MET A 378 7.42 33.21 -27.94
N GLY A 379 7.04 33.13 -29.22
CA GLY A 379 5.81 33.70 -29.75
C GLY A 379 4.56 32.99 -29.20
N ALA A 380 4.59 31.66 -29.11
CA ALA A 380 3.55 30.84 -28.50
C ALA A 380 3.41 31.14 -26.99
N ALA A 381 4.51 31.11 -26.24
CA ALA A 381 4.53 31.44 -24.81
C ALA A 381 3.99 32.85 -24.54
N ARG A 382 4.44 33.85 -25.32
CA ARG A 382 3.96 35.23 -25.25
C ARG A 382 2.45 35.33 -25.46
N LYS A 383 1.90 34.63 -26.45
CA LYS A 383 0.46 34.63 -26.75
C LYS A 383 -0.39 34.09 -25.60
N ILE A 384 0.08 33.04 -24.91
CA ILE A 384 -0.58 32.52 -23.69
C ILE A 384 -0.56 33.57 -22.58
N VAL A 385 0.62 34.13 -22.28
CA VAL A 385 0.79 35.16 -21.24
C VAL A 385 -0.04 36.41 -21.57
N GLU A 386 -0.11 36.85 -22.82
CA GLU A 386 -0.94 37.97 -23.26
C GLU A 386 -2.44 37.71 -23.13
N ASN A 387 -2.90 36.49 -23.43
CA ASN A 387 -4.30 36.11 -23.27
C ASN A 387 -4.71 36.11 -21.79
N ARG A 388 -3.93 35.48 -20.92
CA ARG A 388 -4.17 35.53 -19.46
C ARG A 388 -4.01 36.95 -18.90
N SER A 389 -3.10 37.75 -19.45
CA SER A 389 -2.99 39.19 -19.11
C SER A 389 -4.24 40.01 -19.48
N LYS A 390 -4.99 39.61 -20.50
CA LYS A 390 -6.26 40.25 -20.87
C LYS A 390 -7.36 39.80 -19.90
N GLU A 391 -7.46 38.49 -19.64
CA GLU A 391 -8.37 37.90 -18.65
C GLU A 391 -8.24 38.59 -17.27
N ILE A 392 -7.02 38.63 -16.71
CA ILE A 392 -6.75 39.29 -15.42
C ILE A 392 -7.12 40.78 -15.45
N ARG A 393 -6.77 41.53 -16.50
CA ARG A 393 -7.08 42.98 -16.58
C ARG A 393 -8.57 43.29 -16.73
N CYS A 394 -9.37 42.33 -17.21
CA CYS A 394 -10.82 42.44 -17.20
C CYS A 394 -11.42 42.19 -15.81
N LEU A 395 -10.71 41.49 -14.92
CA LEU A 395 -11.11 41.11 -13.56
C LEU A 395 -10.55 42.10 -12.50
N ALA A 396 -10.66 43.39 -12.82
CA ALA A 396 -10.08 44.51 -12.07
C ALA A 396 -8.54 44.45 -11.88
N THR A 397 -7.99 45.41 -11.13
CA THR A 397 -6.57 45.79 -11.12
C THR A 397 -5.61 44.59 -10.95
N PRO A 398 -4.58 44.42 -11.80
CA PRO A 398 -3.59 43.38 -11.60
C PRO A 398 -2.79 43.64 -10.32
N LEU A 399 -2.83 42.69 -9.37
CA LEU A 399 -2.07 42.82 -8.13
C LEU A 399 -0.56 42.68 -8.42
N ILE A 400 0.25 43.38 -7.60
CA ILE A 400 1.71 43.59 -7.75
C ILE A 400 2.42 42.43 -8.46
N GLY A 401 2.76 42.63 -9.74
CA GLY A 401 3.63 41.72 -10.48
C GLY A 401 5.06 41.73 -9.94
N PHE A 402 5.93 40.88 -10.50
CA PHE A 402 7.38 40.93 -10.23
C PHE A 402 7.89 42.37 -10.39
N GLN A 403 8.35 43.00 -9.30
CA GLN A 403 8.75 44.42 -9.29
C GLN A 403 10.17 44.66 -9.84
N GLY A 404 10.95 43.59 -10.07
CA GLY A 404 12.29 43.68 -10.64
C GLY A 404 12.29 43.82 -12.16
N ARG A 405 13.49 43.98 -12.73
CA ARG A 405 13.72 43.76 -14.17
C ARG A 405 14.13 42.30 -14.39
N SER A 406 13.55 41.66 -15.40
CA SER A 406 13.87 40.29 -15.77
C SER A 406 14.19 40.20 -17.25
N GLU A 407 15.17 39.36 -17.59
CA GLU A 407 15.48 38.98 -18.96
C GLU A 407 14.56 37.85 -19.46
N LYS A 408 13.96 37.10 -18.52
CA LYS A 408 13.02 35.99 -18.71
C LYS A 408 11.60 36.30 -18.20
N GLU A 409 11.07 37.49 -18.48
CA GLU A 409 9.74 37.91 -17.96
C GLU A 409 8.62 36.98 -18.42
N ILE A 410 8.66 36.51 -19.68
CA ILE A 410 7.59 35.70 -20.28
C ILE A 410 7.58 34.31 -19.64
N GLU A 411 8.76 33.71 -19.48
CA GLU A 411 8.98 32.43 -18.83
C GLU A 411 8.55 32.49 -17.36
N ARG A 412 8.93 33.55 -16.61
CA ARG A 412 8.48 33.76 -15.22
C ARG A 412 6.95 33.85 -15.13
N ARG A 413 6.31 34.61 -16.02
CA ARG A 413 4.85 34.82 -16.00
C ARG A 413 4.07 33.57 -16.43
N LEU A 414 4.58 32.82 -17.40
CA LEU A 414 4.00 31.53 -17.79
C LEU A 414 4.16 30.48 -16.68
N ALA A 415 5.32 30.44 -16.01
CA ALA A 415 5.54 29.56 -14.86
C ALA A 415 4.58 29.90 -13.71
N MET A 416 4.41 31.18 -13.39
CA MET A 416 3.47 31.64 -12.37
C MET A 416 2.02 31.24 -12.70
N TYR A 417 1.65 31.26 -13.98
CA TYR A 417 0.34 30.78 -14.46
C TYR A 417 0.15 29.26 -14.32
N VAL A 418 1.17 28.45 -14.64
CA VAL A 418 1.10 26.98 -14.53
C VAL A 418 1.03 26.47 -13.09
N ILE A 419 1.59 27.21 -12.14
CA ILE A 419 1.39 26.93 -10.71
C ILE A 419 -0.01 27.39 -10.25
N GLY A 420 -0.66 28.31 -10.99
CA GLY A 420 -1.90 28.99 -10.61
C GLY A 420 -1.65 30.04 -9.51
N TRP A 421 -0.63 30.88 -9.70
CA TRP A 421 -0.20 31.94 -8.78
C TRP A 421 -0.40 33.36 -9.33
N ASP A 422 -0.89 33.47 -10.54
CA ASP A 422 -1.18 34.69 -11.28
C ASP A 422 -2.61 35.19 -11.00
N PHE A 423 -2.91 35.37 -9.72
CA PHE A 423 -4.22 35.85 -9.26
C PHE A 423 -4.46 37.33 -9.64
N ALA A 424 -5.67 37.64 -10.09
CA ALA A 424 -6.21 39.00 -10.08
C ALA A 424 -6.41 39.52 -8.63
N ALA A 425 -6.63 40.83 -8.44
CA ALA A 425 -6.91 41.36 -7.11
C ALA A 425 -8.22 40.77 -6.52
N ASP A 426 -9.28 40.72 -7.33
CA ASP A 426 -10.59 40.23 -6.89
C ASP A 426 -10.57 38.71 -6.60
N GLU A 427 -9.94 37.91 -7.49
CA GLU A 427 -9.71 36.46 -7.30
C GLU A 427 -8.95 36.16 -5.98
N LEU A 428 -8.06 37.08 -5.58
CA LEU A 428 -7.24 36.93 -4.38
C LEU A 428 -8.01 37.31 -3.10
N GLU A 429 -8.84 38.35 -3.17
CA GLU A 429 -9.73 38.74 -2.07
C GLU A 429 -10.82 37.70 -1.79
N GLU A 430 -11.42 37.12 -2.83
CA GLU A 430 -12.34 35.98 -2.71
C GLU A 430 -11.65 34.80 -1.99
N LYS A 431 -10.39 34.53 -2.34
CA LYS A 431 -9.58 33.48 -1.73
C LYS A 431 -9.19 33.79 -0.28
N TYR A 432 -8.98 35.05 0.10
CA TYR A 432 -8.82 35.44 1.50
C TYR A 432 -10.11 35.25 2.30
N ALA A 433 -11.27 35.62 1.72
CA ALA A 433 -12.58 35.40 2.34
C ALA A 433 -12.82 33.90 2.59
N ALA A 434 -12.69 33.05 1.56
CA ALA A 434 -12.87 31.60 1.70
C ALA A 434 -11.93 30.94 2.73
N LEU A 435 -10.69 31.41 2.85
CA LEU A 435 -9.76 30.95 3.90
C LEU A 435 -10.16 31.45 5.29
N THR A 436 -10.67 32.68 5.39
CA THR A 436 -11.14 33.29 6.64
C THR A 436 -12.41 32.61 7.15
N ASP A 437 -13.37 32.33 6.26
CA ASP A 437 -14.64 31.65 6.55
C ASP A 437 -14.43 30.20 6.97
N SER A 438 -13.41 29.53 6.40
CA SER A 438 -12.97 28.20 6.85
C SER A 438 -12.10 28.21 8.11
N GLY A 439 -11.85 29.39 8.70
CA GLY A 439 -11.11 29.56 9.97
C GLY A 439 -9.59 29.51 9.86
N ASN A 440 -9.05 29.50 8.63
CA ASN A 440 -7.62 29.40 8.31
C ASN A 440 -6.97 30.79 8.14
N PHE A 441 -7.00 31.59 9.20
CA PHE A 441 -6.50 32.97 9.22
C PHE A 441 -4.97 33.04 8.98
N GLU A 442 -4.25 32.05 9.52
CA GLU A 442 -2.81 31.84 9.43
C GLU A 442 -2.37 31.80 7.96
N ARG A 443 -3.01 30.93 7.18
CA ARG A 443 -2.78 30.76 5.73
C ARG A 443 -3.22 31.96 4.92
N ALA A 444 -4.34 32.58 5.26
CA ALA A 444 -4.83 33.78 4.57
C ALA A 444 -3.84 34.95 4.71
N ALA A 445 -3.32 35.17 5.93
CA ALA A 445 -2.33 36.19 6.22
C ALA A 445 -0.96 35.88 5.57
N GLY A 446 -0.52 34.61 5.61
CA GLY A 446 0.71 34.19 4.94
C GLY A 446 0.65 34.45 3.43
N LEU A 447 -0.47 34.08 2.79
CA LEU A 447 -0.71 34.36 1.38
C LEU A 447 -0.71 35.87 1.06
N ALA A 448 -1.20 36.72 1.96
CA ALA A 448 -1.13 38.17 1.79
C ALA A 448 0.31 38.71 1.83
N VAL A 449 1.14 38.24 2.77
CA VAL A 449 2.58 38.57 2.80
C VAL A 449 3.31 38.03 1.55
N PHE A 450 3.02 36.80 1.12
CA PHE A 450 3.56 36.20 -0.13
C PHE A 450 3.09 36.92 -1.41
N HIS A 451 2.09 37.80 -1.31
CA HIS A 451 1.64 38.68 -2.38
C HIS A 451 2.18 40.12 -2.27
N GLY A 452 2.95 40.42 -1.22
CA GLY A 452 3.53 41.75 -0.96
C GLY A 452 2.62 42.69 -0.17
N ASP A 453 1.44 42.25 0.30
CA ASP A 453 0.52 43.08 1.07
C ASP A 453 0.51 42.70 2.56
N ILE A 454 1.50 43.24 3.26
CA ILE A 454 1.65 43.14 4.73
C ILE A 454 0.49 43.84 5.46
N THR A 455 -0.11 44.87 4.83
CA THR A 455 -1.25 45.61 5.39
C THR A 455 -2.50 44.73 5.42
N ARG A 456 -2.76 44.00 4.34
CA ARG A 456 -3.87 43.04 4.26
C ARG A 456 -3.68 41.88 5.23
N ALA A 457 -2.45 41.37 5.38
CA ALA A 457 -2.13 40.34 6.38
C ALA A 457 -2.46 40.80 7.82
N THR A 458 -2.12 42.04 8.16
CA THR A 458 -2.48 42.68 9.44
C THR A 458 -4.00 42.69 9.63
N MET A 459 -4.77 43.11 8.62
CA MET A 459 -6.23 43.15 8.69
C MET A 459 -6.85 41.76 8.88
N ILE A 460 -6.41 40.76 8.11
CA ILE A 460 -6.92 39.38 8.18
C ILE A 460 -6.75 38.79 9.59
N LEU A 461 -5.54 38.89 10.17
CA LEU A 461 -5.29 38.40 11.53
C LEU A 461 -6.04 39.20 12.59
N GLY A 462 -6.20 40.51 12.39
CA GLY A 462 -6.94 41.40 13.29
C GLY A 462 -8.46 41.17 13.31
N GLN A 463 -9.02 40.62 12.22
CA GLN A 463 -10.41 40.21 12.12
C GLN A 463 -10.72 38.90 12.89
N SER A 464 -9.70 38.15 13.30
CA SER A 464 -9.92 36.91 14.05
C SER A 464 -10.43 37.15 15.46
N LYS A 465 -11.29 36.23 15.93
CA LYS A 465 -11.73 36.17 17.33
C LYS A 465 -10.68 35.60 18.28
N LYS A 466 -9.62 34.94 17.76
CA LYS A 466 -8.52 34.40 18.58
C LYS A 466 -7.59 35.53 19.02
N GLU A 467 -7.31 35.60 20.31
CA GLU A 467 -6.44 36.64 20.89
C GLU A 467 -5.02 36.60 20.31
N ASN A 468 -4.43 35.40 20.16
CA ASN A 468 -3.10 35.21 19.58
C ASN A 468 -2.95 35.88 18.20
N PHE A 469 -3.96 35.79 17.32
CA PHE A 469 -3.88 36.39 15.99
C PHE A 469 -4.02 37.91 16.03
N ARG A 470 -4.77 38.45 16.99
CA ARG A 470 -4.85 39.91 17.22
C ARG A 470 -3.52 40.46 17.76
N ILE A 471 -2.81 39.70 18.60
CA ILE A 471 -1.45 40.02 19.04
C ILE A 471 -0.48 39.98 17.85
N MET A 472 -0.52 38.93 17.02
CA MET A 472 0.32 38.81 15.81
C MET A 472 0.04 39.91 14.79
N SER A 473 -1.23 40.25 14.55
CA SER A 473 -1.66 41.40 13.76
C SER A 473 -1.00 42.69 14.25
N THR A 474 -1.01 42.92 15.57
CA THR A 474 -0.39 44.09 16.19
C THR A 474 1.14 44.09 15.99
N ALA A 475 1.80 42.93 16.07
CA ALA A 475 3.24 42.81 15.81
C ALA A 475 3.59 43.12 14.34
N ILE A 476 2.82 42.61 13.38
CA ILE A 476 3.02 42.86 11.93
C ILE A 476 2.74 44.34 11.59
N ALA A 477 1.76 44.97 12.23
CA ALA A 477 1.52 46.41 12.14
C ALA A 477 2.71 47.22 12.67
N ALA A 478 3.29 46.79 13.80
CA ALA A 478 4.46 47.43 14.42
C ALA A 478 5.72 47.32 13.54
N TYR A 479 5.91 46.23 12.79
CA TYR A 479 6.94 46.17 11.75
C TYR A 479 6.72 47.21 10.65
N THR A 480 5.49 47.38 10.18
CA THR A 480 5.18 48.29 9.07
C THR A 480 5.49 49.75 9.40
N SER A 481 5.42 50.14 10.69
CA SER A 481 5.80 51.47 11.19
C SER A 481 7.26 51.60 11.63
N MET A 482 7.85 50.59 12.29
CA MET A 482 9.20 50.68 12.88
C MET A 482 10.31 50.08 12.02
N GLY A 483 9.98 49.12 11.14
CA GLY A 483 10.94 48.33 10.35
C GLY A 483 11.63 49.07 9.21
N LYS A 484 11.16 50.27 8.85
CA LYS A 484 11.74 51.10 7.77
C LYS A 484 12.83 52.07 8.23
N THR A 485 13.05 52.22 9.54
CA THR A 485 13.78 53.39 10.09
C THR A 485 14.94 53.08 11.04
N ALA A 486 15.27 51.81 11.31
CA ALA A 486 16.36 51.49 12.24
C ALA A 486 17.12 50.19 11.91
N GLU A 487 18.45 50.28 11.96
CA GLU A 487 19.36 49.15 11.96
C GLU A 487 19.27 48.40 13.30
N ASN A 488 19.15 47.07 13.27
CA ASN A 488 19.19 46.16 14.44
C ASN A 488 18.44 46.60 15.71
N ASN A 489 17.11 46.70 15.62
CA ASN A 489 16.26 46.75 16.82
C ASN A 489 16.14 45.35 17.47
N SER A 490 16.17 45.31 18.81
CA SER A 490 15.82 44.12 19.62
C SER A 490 14.47 43.49 19.25
N TRP A 491 13.56 44.28 18.66
CA TRP A 491 12.34 43.81 18.01
C TRP A 491 12.55 42.68 16.98
N LYS A 492 13.61 42.75 16.17
CA LYS A 492 13.92 41.73 15.16
C LYS A 492 14.32 40.41 15.81
N ASP A 493 15.10 40.45 16.88
CA ASP A 493 15.53 39.24 17.59
C ASP A 493 14.33 38.55 18.26
N HIS A 494 13.42 39.31 18.88
CA HIS A 494 12.14 38.78 19.37
C HIS A 494 11.27 38.20 18.25
N CYS A 495 11.30 38.77 17.03
CA CYS A 495 10.60 38.20 15.87
C CYS A 495 11.23 36.86 15.42
N ARG A 496 12.56 36.68 15.50
CA ARG A 496 13.21 35.40 15.18
C ARG A 496 12.93 34.32 16.23
N GLU A 497 12.94 34.70 17.50
CA GLU A 497 12.57 33.82 18.62
C GLU A 497 11.11 33.37 18.47
N LEU A 498 10.17 34.32 18.37
CA LEU A 498 8.75 34.03 18.12
C LEU A 498 8.53 33.23 16.83
N SER A 499 9.29 33.51 15.77
CA SER A 499 9.24 32.73 14.53
C SER A 499 9.62 31.27 14.76
N SER A 500 10.55 30.97 15.66
CA SER A 500 11.05 29.62 15.92
C SER A 500 10.10 28.81 16.81
N ASP A 501 9.38 29.50 17.71
CA ASP A 501 8.41 28.91 18.65
C ASP A 501 7.02 28.64 18.03
N LEU A 502 6.81 28.97 16.74
CA LEU A 502 5.52 28.84 16.07
C LEU A 502 5.39 27.52 15.28
N ASP A 503 4.41 26.71 15.71
CA ASP A 503 4.01 25.45 15.04
C ASP A 503 3.52 25.69 13.60
N ASP A 504 2.73 26.73 13.36
CA ASP A 504 2.14 26.99 12.04
C ASP A 504 3.19 27.55 11.05
N PRO A 505 3.35 26.93 9.87
CA PRO A 505 4.40 27.30 8.92
C PRO A 505 4.14 28.64 8.23
N TYR A 506 2.90 29.09 8.09
CA TYR A 506 2.61 30.40 7.51
C TYR A 506 2.97 31.52 8.49
N LEU A 507 2.61 31.37 9.77
CA LEU A 507 2.97 32.36 10.80
C LEU A 507 4.49 32.44 10.99
N ARG A 508 5.18 31.29 11.08
CA ARG A 508 6.64 31.22 11.12
C ARG A 508 7.28 31.91 9.91
N ALA A 509 6.81 31.64 8.69
CA ALA A 509 7.31 32.31 7.49
C ALA A 509 7.07 33.84 7.46
N ILE A 510 5.93 34.33 7.99
CA ILE A 510 5.67 35.77 8.13
C ILE A 510 6.70 36.42 9.06
N PHE A 511 6.93 35.85 10.24
CA PHE A 511 7.83 36.43 11.24
C PHE A 511 9.31 36.34 10.84
N ALA A 512 9.75 35.24 10.21
CA ALA A 512 11.07 35.13 9.62
C ALA A 512 11.32 36.22 8.55
N TYR A 513 10.38 36.38 7.59
CA TYR A 513 10.49 37.41 6.57
C TYR A 513 10.50 38.84 7.17
N ILE A 514 9.69 39.08 8.20
CA ILE A 514 9.63 40.38 8.90
C ILE A 514 10.93 40.71 9.64
N ALA A 515 11.59 39.71 10.23
CA ALA A 515 12.86 39.90 10.92
C ALA A 515 13.99 40.26 9.95
N ASP A 516 14.15 39.46 8.89
CA ASP A 516 15.35 39.49 8.04
C ASP A 516 15.16 40.18 6.68
N ALA A 517 13.91 40.49 6.29
CA ALA A 517 13.53 41.01 4.97
C ALA A 517 14.03 40.13 3.79
N ASN A 518 14.29 38.86 4.07
CA ASN A 518 14.90 37.88 3.19
C ASN A 518 13.91 36.76 2.87
N TRP A 519 13.79 36.42 1.59
CA TRP A 519 12.88 35.37 1.16
C TRP A 519 13.45 33.96 1.32
N TYR A 520 14.77 33.79 1.43
CA TYR A 520 15.37 32.46 1.59
C TYR A 520 14.87 31.72 2.84
N ASP A 521 14.61 32.44 3.93
CA ASP A 521 14.08 31.87 5.18
C ASP A 521 12.66 31.28 5.00
N VAL A 522 11.88 31.80 4.04
CA VAL A 522 10.57 31.26 3.62
C VAL A 522 10.73 30.11 2.61
N LEU A 523 11.78 30.15 1.78
CA LEU A 523 11.97 29.21 0.67
C LEU A 523 12.66 27.89 1.05
N ASP A 524 13.51 27.93 2.09
CA ASP A 524 14.16 26.74 2.64
C ASP A 524 13.28 26.00 3.68
N ASP A 525 12.16 26.59 4.13
CA ASP A 525 11.18 25.93 5.01
C ASP A 525 10.47 24.76 4.30
N SER A 526 10.88 23.54 4.63
CA SER A 526 10.32 22.32 4.04
C SER A 526 8.87 22.03 4.43
N SER A 527 8.37 22.63 5.52
CA SER A 527 6.99 22.46 6.00
C SER A 527 5.99 23.29 5.17
N LEU A 528 6.44 24.36 4.51
CA LEU A 528 5.60 25.09 3.55
C LEU A 528 5.40 24.27 2.27
N PRO A 529 4.16 24.19 1.75
CA PRO A 529 3.85 23.58 0.46
C PRO A 529 4.75 24.08 -0.66
N LEU A 530 5.34 23.17 -1.44
CA LEU A 530 6.24 23.50 -2.55
C LEU A 530 5.61 24.51 -3.53
N ARG A 531 4.30 24.37 -3.78
CA ARG A 531 3.50 25.29 -4.62
C ARG A 531 3.55 26.75 -4.13
N GLU A 532 3.59 26.96 -2.81
CA GLU A 532 3.66 28.30 -2.22
C GLU A 532 5.08 28.86 -2.26
N ARG A 533 6.08 28.02 -1.97
CA ARG A 533 7.50 28.41 -2.07
C ARG A 533 7.92 28.76 -3.51
N LEU A 534 7.49 27.99 -4.50
CA LEU A 534 7.71 28.32 -5.92
C LEU A 534 7.03 29.64 -6.33
N GLY A 535 5.84 29.94 -5.79
CA GLY A 535 5.14 31.20 -6.02
C GLY A 535 5.92 32.42 -5.47
N VAL A 536 6.41 32.32 -4.23
CA VAL A 536 7.29 33.32 -3.61
C VAL A 536 8.58 33.49 -4.41
N ALA A 537 9.25 32.38 -4.78
CA ALA A 537 10.50 32.40 -5.53
C ALA A 537 10.33 33.11 -6.88
N LEU A 538 9.28 32.79 -7.64
CA LEU A 538 8.98 33.42 -8.92
C LEU A 538 8.68 34.92 -8.78
N ARG A 539 8.07 35.37 -7.67
CA ARG A 539 7.66 36.77 -7.49
C ARG A 539 8.76 37.69 -6.97
N PHE A 540 9.73 37.18 -6.21
CA PHE A 540 10.69 38.02 -5.49
C PHE A 540 12.17 37.74 -5.76
N LEU A 541 12.57 36.53 -6.16
CA LEU A 541 13.98 36.26 -6.49
C LEU A 541 14.37 36.82 -7.85
N ASN A 542 15.60 37.33 -7.97
CA ASN A 542 16.14 37.74 -9.26
C ASN A 542 16.44 36.53 -10.16
N ASP A 543 16.67 36.76 -11.46
CA ASP A 543 16.78 35.67 -12.45
C ASP A 543 17.94 34.70 -12.16
N LYS A 544 19.01 35.14 -11.48
CA LYS A 544 20.15 34.27 -11.11
C LYS A 544 19.83 33.42 -9.88
N GLU A 545 19.27 34.05 -8.85
CA GLU A 545 18.83 33.41 -7.60
C GLU A 545 17.75 32.37 -7.87
N LEU A 546 16.72 32.75 -8.65
CA LEU A 546 15.64 31.87 -9.08
C LEU A 546 16.16 30.68 -9.87
N ASN A 547 17.10 30.90 -10.79
CA ASN A 547 17.72 29.80 -11.54
C ASN A 547 18.48 28.83 -10.62
N SER A 548 19.24 29.34 -9.64
CA SER A 548 19.91 28.48 -8.66
C SER A 548 18.92 27.73 -7.77
N TYR A 549 17.86 28.41 -7.32
CA TYR A 549 16.81 27.84 -6.48
C TYR A 549 16.05 26.72 -7.18
N LEU A 550 15.58 26.93 -8.41
CA LEU A 550 14.83 25.93 -9.17
C LEU A 550 15.67 24.67 -9.44
N ASN A 551 16.96 24.81 -9.77
CA ASN A 551 17.84 23.65 -9.94
C ASN A 551 18.10 22.93 -8.60
N LYS A 552 18.41 23.64 -7.51
CA LYS A 552 18.57 23.07 -6.15
C LYS A 552 17.31 22.29 -5.73
N VAL A 553 16.13 22.84 -5.96
CA VAL A 553 14.84 22.20 -5.65
C VAL A 553 14.64 20.95 -6.51
N ALA A 554 14.90 21.04 -7.82
CA ALA A 554 14.78 19.89 -8.71
C ALA A 554 15.72 18.75 -8.30
N GLU A 555 17.00 19.03 -8.04
CA GLU A 555 17.98 18.06 -7.54
C GLU A 555 17.52 17.43 -6.22
N THR A 556 17.16 18.25 -5.22
CA THR A 556 16.70 17.79 -3.90
C THR A 556 15.48 16.88 -3.99
N VAL A 557 14.54 17.18 -4.91
CA VAL A 557 13.31 16.41 -5.09
C VAL A 557 13.56 15.13 -5.91
N ILE A 558 14.48 15.16 -6.88
CA ILE A 558 14.91 13.98 -7.64
C ILE A 558 15.66 12.98 -6.74
N GLU A 559 16.44 13.46 -5.78
CA GLU A 559 17.13 12.61 -4.80
C GLU A 559 16.20 12.01 -3.74
N ARG A 560 15.10 12.68 -3.40
CA ARG A 560 14.22 12.29 -2.28
C ARG A 560 12.93 11.57 -2.67
N GLU A 561 12.36 11.79 -3.86
CA GLU A 561 11.02 11.29 -4.19
C GLU A 561 10.91 10.57 -5.56
N PRO A 562 10.11 9.49 -5.65
CA PRO A 562 9.98 8.71 -6.87
C PRO A 562 9.09 9.40 -7.92
N VAL A 563 9.76 9.93 -8.96
CA VAL A 563 9.26 10.18 -10.34
C VAL A 563 8.11 11.19 -10.53
N MET A 564 7.03 11.20 -9.75
CA MET A 564 5.87 12.08 -10.03
C MET A 564 6.21 13.57 -9.98
N PHE A 565 7.18 13.98 -9.18
CA PHE A 565 7.58 15.39 -9.11
C PHE A 565 8.39 15.88 -10.32
N LYS A 566 9.01 15.00 -11.13
CA LYS A 566 9.77 15.38 -12.35
C LYS A 566 8.92 16.01 -13.46
N VAL A 567 7.59 15.96 -13.34
CA VAL A 567 6.64 16.54 -14.32
C VAL A 567 6.08 17.89 -13.82
N LEU A 568 6.29 18.22 -12.54
CA LEU A 568 5.71 19.39 -11.88
C LEU A 568 6.77 20.45 -11.57
N VAL A 569 7.94 20.03 -11.09
CA VAL A 569 9.14 20.88 -11.01
C VAL A 569 9.77 20.96 -12.39
#